data_AF-A0A1H7QLW7-F1
#
_entry.id   AF-A0A1H7QLW7-F1
#
_cell.length_a   1.000
_cell.length_b   1.000
_cell.length_c   1.000
_cell.angle_alpha   90.00
_cell.angle_beta   90.00
_cell.angle_gamma   90.00
#
_symmetry.space_group_name_H-M   'P 1'
#
loop_
_entity.id
_entity.type
_entity.pdbx_description
1 polymer ?
#
loop_
_entity_poly.entity_id
_entity_poly.type
_entity_poly.pdbx_seq_one_letter_code
_entity_poly.pdbx_strand_id
1 'polypeptide(L)'
;MGATAQTQMMAGFDPYNPFGSAAQILWQRIQQQCPQLKLPVTIGIASRPATRDAFTTDQGNNIMQQIRAAFSNIPGITMAPWLDIDPIKGIVDTGVLDNPLAGDNKEQLSKIQLEVRASGYKAGAATRFNLSAHGWNGYESCSPSLDPFPVSQDFIGEEYSSTDELFNKVAAGVWAASVDTGNPMTLSVRMLSGLPVSPGWQEFFSDKLRRALSKQNAEEKETKIRAERHVSLVIAHDPASAEDKRWEGMVTVDPRPLGYRISVSVNRRNTTPVSEDGLVALDELPTMQQWAALGPETQTPRLDQTPMRVNARIEGGRALQQYPFLVAQESYVEVDIPTASVRGPHPAVPVDVLGRNNAVLKTIHIVNPSRPNLRRYKLGPGEYTIRVASAGPVAQDFQLRARAIDTRDMLMPEAPGRLLRRFQDWYASVSEDPRTGQRTCYAYTAAQEAGPRYWREQAPFILLQASSAGVGNGDLQHLIEDKRYYKPNTPFEAVIREGGGMVRRLNAVPTAAGNFIRPTKQGSNGQPILDMDAVAGYNRGTTLEIQGTATDGRPAHVIYSLQGYRAAVNAMSLECGRRDLANALVWK
;
A
#
# COMPACT_ATOMS: atom_id res chain seq x y z
N MET A 1 0.34 -31.82 -20.13
CA MET A 1 1.61 -31.11 -20.38
C MET A 1 1.27 -29.77 -21.02
N GLY A 2 1.15 -28.71 -20.22
CA GLY A 2 0.89 -27.36 -20.71
C GLY A 2 2.21 -26.61 -20.77
N ALA A 3 2.68 -26.30 -21.97
CA ALA A 3 3.80 -25.38 -22.16
C ALA A 3 3.37 -24.03 -21.56
N THR A 4 4.00 -23.63 -20.46
CA THR A 4 4.02 -22.25 -20.03
C THR A 4 4.63 -21.46 -21.18
N ALA A 5 3.82 -20.68 -21.90
CA ALA A 5 4.32 -19.73 -22.87
C ALA A 5 5.28 -18.80 -22.11
N GLN A 6 6.59 -19.05 -22.22
CA GLN A 6 7.60 -18.09 -21.84
C GLN A 6 7.34 -16.86 -22.71
N THR A 7 6.74 -15.84 -22.12
CA THR A 7 6.56 -14.54 -22.77
C THR A 7 7.96 -14.09 -23.21
N GLN A 8 8.24 -14.12 -24.51
CA GLN A 8 9.45 -13.50 -25.04
C GLN A 8 9.41 -12.02 -24.62
N MET A 9 10.28 -11.64 -23.68
CA MET A 9 10.37 -10.25 -23.26
C MET A 9 10.97 -9.44 -24.41
N MET A 10 10.36 -8.29 -24.72
CA MET A 10 10.86 -7.37 -25.75
C MET A 10 12.32 -7.02 -25.46
N ALA A 11 13.17 -6.95 -26.49
CA ALA A 11 14.57 -6.57 -26.31
C ALA A 11 14.67 -5.18 -25.66
N GLY A 12 15.47 -5.07 -24.60
CA GLY A 12 15.62 -3.84 -23.81
C GLY A 12 14.54 -3.59 -22.75
N PHE A 13 13.56 -4.49 -22.59
CA PHE A 13 12.54 -4.38 -21.54
C PHE A 13 13.13 -4.76 -20.18
N ASP A 14 12.87 -3.91 -19.18
CA ASP A 14 13.28 -4.12 -17.80
C ASP A 14 12.03 -4.35 -16.93
N PRO A 15 11.81 -5.56 -16.38
CA PRO A 15 10.67 -5.84 -15.50
C PRO A 15 10.72 -5.06 -14.18
N TYR A 16 11.89 -4.53 -13.79
CA TYR A 16 12.05 -3.66 -12.61
C TYR A 16 11.84 -2.18 -12.93
N ASN A 17 11.72 -1.82 -14.20
CA ASN A 17 11.32 -0.51 -14.67
C ASN A 17 10.40 -0.64 -15.90
N PRO A 18 9.20 -1.23 -15.74
CA PRO A 18 8.39 -1.65 -16.88
C PRO A 18 7.91 -0.46 -17.72
N PHE A 19 7.49 0.64 -17.09
CA PHE A 19 7.03 1.82 -17.82
C PHE A 19 8.19 2.65 -18.40
N GLY A 20 9.31 2.76 -17.68
CA GLY A 20 10.49 3.47 -18.18
C GLY A 20 11.13 2.79 -19.39
N SER A 21 11.38 1.49 -19.28
CA SER A 21 11.94 0.71 -20.40
C SER A 21 10.97 0.64 -21.58
N ALA A 22 9.67 0.43 -21.35
CA ALA A 22 8.67 0.44 -22.43
C ALA A 22 8.57 1.82 -23.11
N ALA A 23 8.63 2.92 -22.37
CA ALA A 23 8.65 4.27 -22.98
C ALA A 23 9.90 4.48 -23.85
N GLN A 24 11.07 4.02 -23.41
CA GLN A 24 12.30 4.09 -24.21
C GLN A 24 12.22 3.25 -25.49
N ILE A 25 11.73 2.01 -25.40
CA ILE A 25 11.55 1.13 -26.57
C ILE A 25 10.54 1.73 -27.54
N LEU A 26 9.40 2.24 -27.04
CA LEU A 26 8.41 2.89 -27.89
C LEU A 26 8.99 4.13 -28.56
N TRP A 27 9.77 4.94 -27.83
CA TRP A 27 10.44 6.11 -28.39
C TRP A 27 11.45 5.75 -29.48
N GLN A 28 12.25 4.71 -29.30
CA GLN A 28 13.14 4.19 -30.34
C GLN A 28 12.36 3.77 -31.60
N ARG A 29 11.22 3.09 -31.44
CA ARG A 29 10.35 2.74 -32.56
C ARG A 29 9.75 3.97 -33.25
N ILE A 30 9.36 5.01 -32.49
CA ILE A 30 8.91 6.30 -33.04
C ILE A 30 10.01 6.93 -33.88
N GLN A 31 11.25 7.00 -33.38
CA GLN A 31 12.37 7.59 -34.12
C GLN A 31 12.68 6.84 -35.43
N GLN A 32 12.51 5.51 -35.43
CA GLN A 32 12.73 4.67 -36.61
C GLN A 32 11.58 4.76 -37.63
N GLN A 33 10.33 4.74 -37.16
CA GLN A 33 9.15 4.62 -38.02
C GLN A 33 8.51 5.98 -38.37
N CYS A 34 8.90 7.05 -37.68
CA CYS A 34 8.37 8.40 -37.87
C CYS A 34 9.49 9.42 -38.14
N PRO A 35 10.28 9.24 -39.21
CA PRO A 35 11.49 10.05 -39.46
C PRO A 35 11.21 11.54 -39.73
N GLN A 36 9.96 11.90 -40.03
CA GLN A 36 9.55 13.28 -40.26
C GLN A 36 9.39 14.09 -38.95
N LEU A 37 9.34 13.42 -37.79
CA LEU A 37 9.09 14.06 -36.50
C LEU A 37 10.23 15.00 -36.10
N LYS A 38 9.92 16.30 -35.94
CA LYS A 38 10.90 17.31 -35.52
C LYS A 38 10.89 17.50 -34.01
N LEU A 39 12.08 17.49 -33.40
CA LEU A 39 12.25 17.80 -31.97
C LEU A 39 12.44 19.32 -31.75
N PRO A 40 11.96 19.88 -30.62
CA PRO A 40 11.22 19.20 -29.56
C PRO A 40 9.78 18.85 -29.98
N VAL A 41 9.27 17.72 -29.47
CA VAL A 41 7.90 17.26 -29.74
C VAL A 41 7.01 17.42 -28.52
N THR A 42 5.74 17.80 -28.73
CA THR A 42 4.74 17.83 -27.66
C THR A 42 3.91 16.55 -27.66
N ILE A 43 3.87 15.85 -26.51
CA ILE A 43 3.20 14.56 -26.33
C ILE A 43 2.02 14.68 -25.37
N GLY A 44 0.86 14.19 -25.78
CA GLY A 44 -0.29 13.91 -24.91
C GLY A 44 -0.41 12.42 -24.59
N ILE A 45 -1.00 12.07 -23.46
CA ILE A 45 -1.24 10.67 -23.08
C ILE A 45 -2.75 10.44 -22.99
N ALA A 46 -3.24 9.35 -23.56
CA ALA A 46 -4.65 8.98 -23.60
C ALA A 46 -4.88 7.59 -22.99
N SER A 47 -5.86 7.45 -22.10
CA SER A 47 -6.26 6.15 -21.54
C SER A 47 -7.45 5.54 -22.30
N ARG A 48 -7.23 4.44 -23.03
CA ARG A 48 -8.26 3.83 -23.90
C ARG A 48 -9.12 2.78 -23.16
N PRO A 49 -10.42 2.64 -23.49
CA PRO A 49 -11.45 2.00 -22.66
C PRO A 49 -11.28 0.51 -22.30
N ALA A 50 -10.29 -0.21 -22.85
CA ALA A 50 -9.94 -1.54 -22.35
C ALA A 50 -9.46 -1.52 -20.88
N THR A 51 -9.10 -0.34 -20.36
CA THR A 51 -8.62 -0.11 -19.00
C THR A 51 -9.67 -0.20 -17.89
N ARG A 52 -10.97 0.02 -18.17
CA ARG A 52 -11.98 0.20 -17.10
C ARG A 52 -12.32 -1.07 -16.31
N ASP A 53 -12.24 -2.24 -16.94
CA ASP A 53 -12.43 -3.52 -16.25
C ASP A 53 -11.13 -4.05 -15.64
N ALA A 54 -9.98 -3.53 -16.10
CA ALA A 54 -8.66 -3.97 -15.66
C ALA A 54 -8.18 -3.24 -14.40
N PHE A 55 -8.58 -1.97 -14.24
CA PHE A 55 -8.08 -1.07 -13.21
C PHE A 55 -9.18 -0.27 -12.55
N THR A 56 -9.01 -0.03 -11.25
CA THR A 56 -9.71 1.06 -10.56
C THR A 56 -9.24 2.41 -11.11
N THR A 57 -10.04 3.46 -10.91
CA THR A 57 -9.71 4.84 -11.34
C THR A 57 -8.34 5.29 -10.82
N ASP A 58 -7.98 5.00 -9.57
CA ASP A 58 -6.70 5.47 -9.02
C ASP A 58 -5.50 4.66 -9.55
N GLN A 59 -5.68 3.36 -9.83
CA GLN A 59 -4.66 2.55 -10.51
C GLN A 59 -4.43 3.10 -11.92
N GLY A 60 -5.50 3.38 -12.67
CA GLY A 60 -5.42 4.03 -13.98
C GLY A 60 -4.64 5.35 -13.93
N ASN A 61 -4.98 6.23 -12.99
CA ASN A 61 -4.27 7.49 -12.78
C ASN A 61 -2.79 7.29 -12.44
N ASN A 62 -2.46 6.32 -11.58
CA ASN A 62 -1.07 6.00 -11.24
C ASN A 62 -0.28 5.52 -12.47
N ILE A 63 -0.85 4.61 -13.25
CA ILE A 63 -0.23 4.12 -14.50
C ILE A 63 0.07 5.29 -15.44
N MET A 64 -0.90 6.19 -15.64
CA MET A 64 -0.73 7.36 -16.50
C MET A 64 0.35 8.31 -15.98
N GLN A 65 0.49 8.47 -14.66
CA GLN A 65 1.56 9.28 -14.06
C GLN A 65 2.94 8.68 -14.30
N GLN A 66 3.07 7.35 -14.20
CA GLN A 66 4.33 6.64 -14.46
C GLN A 66 4.72 6.72 -15.94
N ILE A 67 3.78 6.52 -16.85
CA ILE A 67 4.00 6.68 -18.30
C ILE A 67 4.42 8.13 -18.60
N ARG A 68 3.71 9.12 -18.03
CA ARG A 68 4.07 10.54 -18.17
C ARG A 68 5.49 10.84 -17.70
N ALA A 69 5.86 10.33 -16.53
CA ALA A 69 7.18 10.50 -15.95
C ALA A 69 8.27 9.90 -16.85
N ALA A 70 8.02 8.69 -17.35
CA ALA A 70 8.93 7.98 -18.23
C ALA A 70 9.20 8.77 -19.52
N PHE A 71 8.16 9.30 -20.17
CA PHE A 71 8.32 10.14 -21.36
C PHE A 71 8.95 11.51 -21.07
N SER A 72 8.64 12.15 -19.93
CA SER A 72 9.23 13.44 -19.57
C SER A 72 10.75 13.38 -19.34
N ASN A 73 11.30 12.20 -19.06
CA ASN A 73 12.73 11.99 -18.88
C ASN A 73 13.49 11.81 -20.20
N ILE A 74 12.80 11.77 -21.35
CA ILE A 74 13.42 11.59 -22.66
C ILE A 74 13.77 12.98 -23.25
N PRO A 75 15.03 13.21 -23.67
CA PRO A 75 15.44 14.49 -24.24
C PRO A 75 14.61 14.87 -25.49
N GLY A 76 14.20 16.14 -25.55
CA GLY A 76 13.43 16.67 -26.68
C GLY A 76 11.92 16.43 -26.60
N ILE A 77 11.41 15.85 -25.51
CA ILE A 77 9.97 15.67 -25.28
C ILE A 77 9.43 16.76 -24.34
N THR A 78 8.32 17.37 -24.73
CA THR A 78 7.50 18.23 -23.88
C THR A 78 6.16 17.55 -23.62
N MET A 79 5.76 17.40 -22.37
CA MET A 79 4.46 16.80 -22.05
C MET A 79 3.35 17.84 -22.10
N ALA A 80 2.22 17.50 -22.73
CA ALA A 80 0.98 18.28 -22.61
C ALA A 80 0.61 18.45 -21.13
N PRO A 81 -0.03 19.54 -20.71
CA PRO A 81 -0.20 19.84 -19.28
C PRO A 81 -1.15 18.87 -18.54
N TRP A 82 -1.96 18.09 -19.26
CA TRP A 82 -2.90 17.13 -18.66
C TRP A 82 -2.31 15.73 -18.48
N LEU A 83 -2.75 15.05 -17.43
CA LEU A 83 -2.39 13.66 -17.18
C LEU A 83 -3.01 12.69 -18.20
N ASP A 84 -4.28 12.91 -18.55
CA ASP A 84 -5.02 12.17 -19.56
C ASP A 84 -5.79 13.17 -20.45
N ILE A 85 -5.64 13.04 -21.76
CA ILE A 85 -6.25 13.95 -22.73
C ILE A 85 -7.67 13.54 -23.13
N ASP A 86 -8.10 12.30 -22.88
CA ASP A 86 -9.41 11.82 -23.34
C ASP A 86 -10.61 12.56 -22.72
N PRO A 87 -10.63 12.92 -21.41
CA PRO A 87 -11.66 13.79 -20.85
C PRO A 87 -11.70 15.17 -21.52
N ILE A 88 -10.54 15.72 -21.89
CA ILE A 88 -10.45 17.04 -22.51
C ILE A 88 -10.97 17.00 -23.95
N LYS A 89 -10.66 15.94 -24.70
CA LYS A 89 -11.21 15.71 -26.05
C LYS A 89 -12.74 15.66 -26.01
N GLY A 90 -13.33 14.90 -25.09
CA GLY A 90 -14.79 14.83 -24.95
C GLY A 90 -15.45 16.18 -24.66
N ILE A 91 -14.81 17.04 -23.85
CA ILE A 91 -15.31 18.39 -23.58
C ILE A 91 -15.27 19.26 -24.84
N VAL A 92 -14.20 19.16 -25.64
CA VAL A 92 -14.06 19.91 -26.90
C VAL A 92 -15.05 19.42 -27.96
N ASP A 93 -15.21 18.09 -28.10
CA ASP A 93 -16.07 17.45 -29.10
C ASP A 93 -17.57 17.66 -28.83
N THR A 94 -17.96 17.81 -27.55
CA THR A 94 -19.37 18.09 -27.17
C THR A 94 -19.80 19.53 -27.43
N GLY A 95 -18.88 20.40 -27.87
CA GLY A 95 -19.23 21.75 -28.28
C GLY A 95 -19.77 22.63 -27.17
N VAL A 96 -19.43 22.37 -25.89
CA VAL A 96 -19.70 23.26 -24.75
C VAL A 96 -18.78 24.49 -24.87
N LEU A 97 -18.99 25.26 -25.93
CA LEU A 97 -18.10 26.27 -26.51
C LEU A 97 -18.58 27.69 -26.22
N ASP A 98 -18.96 27.97 -24.97
CA ASP A 98 -18.99 29.33 -24.42
C ASP A 98 -18.39 29.38 -23.00
N ASN A 99 -17.66 28.34 -22.59
CA ASN A 99 -16.86 28.40 -21.36
C ASN A 99 -15.49 29.00 -21.71
N PRO A 100 -15.09 30.14 -21.13
CA PRO A 100 -13.76 30.73 -21.33
C PRO A 100 -12.61 29.74 -21.07
N LEU A 101 -12.83 28.73 -20.21
CA LEU A 101 -11.87 27.68 -19.90
C LEU A 101 -11.67 26.64 -21.04
N ALA A 102 -12.57 26.56 -22.02
CA ALA A 102 -12.44 25.64 -23.16
C ALA A 102 -11.48 26.16 -24.24
N GLY A 103 -11.33 27.49 -24.35
CA GLY A 103 -10.44 28.13 -25.34
C GLY A 103 -8.98 27.71 -25.17
N ASP A 104 -8.45 27.84 -23.95
CA ASP A 104 -7.09 27.43 -23.61
C ASP A 104 -6.86 25.92 -23.84
N ASN A 105 -7.86 25.09 -23.51
CA ASN A 105 -7.75 23.65 -23.69
C ASN A 105 -7.70 23.23 -25.16
N LYS A 106 -8.51 23.88 -26.02
CA LYS A 106 -8.50 23.63 -27.47
C LYS A 106 -7.16 24.03 -28.09
N GLU A 107 -6.62 25.19 -27.69
CA GLU A 107 -5.30 25.63 -28.14
C GLU A 107 -4.21 24.64 -27.70
N GLN A 108 -4.21 24.22 -26.43
CA GLN A 108 -3.23 23.26 -25.93
C GLN A 108 -3.33 21.89 -26.60
N LEU A 109 -4.54 21.40 -26.94
CA LEU A 109 -4.72 20.15 -27.69
C LEU A 109 -4.14 20.26 -29.10
N SER A 110 -4.29 21.42 -29.75
CA SER A 110 -3.73 21.68 -31.09
C SER A 110 -2.19 21.66 -31.13
N LYS A 111 -1.52 21.79 -29.97
CA LYS A 111 -0.06 21.73 -29.87
C LYS A 111 0.47 20.29 -29.79
N ILE A 112 -0.38 19.30 -29.50
CA ILE A 112 0.03 17.90 -29.38
C ILE A 112 0.38 17.33 -30.75
N GLN A 113 1.57 16.76 -30.90
CA GLN A 113 2.04 16.15 -32.15
C GLN A 113 2.04 14.61 -32.08
N LEU A 114 2.10 14.05 -30.88
CA LEU A 114 1.97 12.60 -30.64
C LEU A 114 1.01 12.35 -29.47
N GLU A 115 0.07 11.44 -29.67
CA GLU A 115 -0.77 10.84 -28.64
C GLU A 115 -0.19 9.48 -28.26
N VAL A 116 0.30 9.33 -27.03
CA VAL A 116 0.65 8.03 -26.46
C VAL A 116 -0.61 7.40 -25.89
N ARG A 117 -1.00 6.24 -26.42
CA ARG A 117 -2.16 5.48 -25.96
C ARG A 117 -1.70 4.36 -25.03
N ALA A 118 -2.28 4.36 -23.83
CA ALA A 118 -2.09 3.31 -22.85
C ALA A 118 -3.37 2.48 -22.71
N SER A 119 -3.21 1.16 -22.75
CA SER A 119 -4.30 0.22 -22.49
C SER A 119 -3.77 -0.96 -21.69
N GLY A 120 -4.63 -1.58 -20.88
CA GLY A 120 -4.27 -2.79 -20.18
C GLY A 120 -5.48 -3.69 -19.97
N TYR A 121 -5.22 -4.97 -19.75
CA TYR A 121 -6.23 -6.01 -19.53
C TYR A 121 -5.70 -7.08 -18.58
N LYS A 122 -6.60 -7.75 -17.87
CA LYS A 122 -6.25 -8.93 -17.05
C LYS A 122 -6.20 -10.18 -17.92
N ALA A 123 -5.16 -10.99 -17.73
CA ALA A 123 -4.99 -12.31 -18.33
C ALA A 123 -4.65 -13.31 -17.22
N GLY A 124 -5.68 -13.93 -16.64
CA GLY A 124 -5.54 -14.68 -15.38
C GLY A 124 -5.14 -13.74 -14.24
N ALA A 125 -4.13 -14.14 -13.44
CA ALA A 125 -3.58 -13.32 -12.36
C ALA A 125 -2.61 -12.21 -12.82
N ALA A 126 -2.28 -12.16 -14.12
CA ALA A 126 -1.34 -11.18 -14.65
C ALA A 126 -2.07 -10.02 -15.32
N THR A 127 -1.57 -8.80 -15.08
CA THR A 127 -1.99 -7.62 -15.84
C THR A 127 -1.04 -7.41 -17.01
N ARG A 128 -1.59 -7.30 -18.22
CA ARG A 128 -0.84 -6.97 -19.43
C ARG A 128 -1.15 -5.57 -19.90
N PHE A 129 -0.12 -4.87 -20.36
CA PHE A 129 -0.19 -3.51 -20.86
C PHE A 129 0.28 -3.42 -22.29
N ASN A 130 -0.35 -2.53 -23.05
CA ASN A 130 0.08 -2.13 -24.37
C ASN A 130 0.28 -0.62 -24.40
N LEU A 131 1.41 -0.20 -24.98
CA LEU A 131 1.72 1.18 -25.28
C LEU A 131 1.87 1.36 -26.79
N SER A 132 1.23 2.39 -27.32
CA SER A 132 1.36 2.80 -28.71
C SER A 132 1.41 4.32 -28.82
N ALA A 133 1.95 4.82 -29.93
CA ALA A 133 1.89 6.23 -30.26
C ALA A 133 1.06 6.42 -31.53
N HIS A 134 0.39 7.55 -31.60
CA HIS A 134 -0.39 7.97 -32.75
C HIS A 134 -0.07 9.44 -33.05
N GLY A 135 0.44 9.71 -34.25
CA GLY A 135 0.76 11.07 -34.65
C GLY A 135 -0.46 11.91 -34.93
N TRP A 136 -0.32 13.20 -34.62
CA TRP A 136 -1.33 14.25 -34.74
C TRP A 136 -0.71 15.43 -35.49
N ASN A 137 -1.54 16.30 -36.06
CA ASN A 137 -1.13 17.60 -36.60
C ASN A 137 0.04 17.51 -37.59
N GLY A 138 -0.15 16.75 -38.68
CA GLY A 138 0.83 16.57 -39.74
C GLY A 138 1.75 15.36 -39.56
N TYR A 139 1.49 14.52 -38.55
CA TYR A 139 2.22 13.27 -38.29
C TYR A 139 1.32 12.02 -38.30
N GLU A 140 0.12 12.08 -38.88
CA GLU A 140 -0.93 11.06 -38.78
C GLU A 140 -0.50 9.66 -39.25
N SER A 141 0.53 9.57 -40.11
CA SER A 141 1.11 8.29 -40.54
C SER A 141 1.96 7.59 -39.46
N CYS A 142 2.34 8.30 -38.39
CA CYS A 142 3.12 7.75 -37.28
C CYS A 142 2.23 6.93 -36.36
N SER A 143 2.40 5.60 -36.35
CA SER A 143 1.58 4.70 -35.51
C SER A 143 2.31 3.50 -34.89
N PRO A 144 3.51 3.66 -34.32
CA PRO A 144 4.24 2.54 -33.72
C PRO A 144 3.53 2.01 -32.46
N SER A 145 3.58 0.70 -32.26
CA SER A 145 3.06 0.04 -31.05
C SER A 145 4.08 -0.94 -30.49
N LEU A 146 3.92 -1.29 -29.22
CA LEU A 146 4.63 -2.38 -28.56
C LEU A 146 3.77 -3.64 -28.48
N ASP A 147 4.42 -4.79 -28.30
CA ASP A 147 3.72 -6.01 -27.94
C ASP A 147 3.25 -5.91 -26.47
N PRO A 148 2.11 -6.53 -26.10
CA PRO A 148 1.65 -6.49 -24.72
C PRO A 148 2.68 -7.07 -23.73
N PHE A 149 3.01 -6.31 -22.69
CA PHE A 149 3.98 -6.71 -21.67
C PHE A 149 3.33 -6.84 -20.28
N PRO A 150 3.82 -7.76 -19.44
CA PRO A 150 3.34 -7.90 -18.07
C PRO A 150 3.84 -6.75 -17.19
N VAL A 151 3.02 -6.31 -16.24
CA VAL A 151 3.41 -5.34 -15.21
C VAL A 151 2.98 -5.88 -13.85
N SER A 152 3.89 -5.87 -12.87
CA SER A 152 3.57 -6.29 -11.50
C SER A 152 2.56 -5.35 -10.85
N GLN A 153 1.72 -5.90 -9.96
CA GLN A 153 0.82 -5.13 -9.11
C GLN A 153 1.58 -4.11 -8.24
N ASP A 154 2.85 -4.37 -7.89
CA ASP A 154 3.70 -3.42 -7.16
C ASP A 154 3.79 -2.05 -7.87
N PHE A 155 3.77 -2.03 -9.21
CA PHE A 155 3.80 -0.80 -10.00
C PHE A 155 2.40 -0.23 -10.24
N ILE A 156 1.39 -1.09 -10.42
CA ILE A 156 0.01 -0.66 -10.69
C ILE A 156 -0.63 -0.03 -9.45
N GLY A 157 -0.30 -0.54 -8.28
CA GLY A 157 -0.92 -0.22 -7.01
C GLY A 157 -1.68 -1.42 -6.47
N GLU A 158 -1.11 -2.07 -5.47
CA GLU A 158 -1.72 -3.20 -4.79
C GLU A 158 -2.80 -2.70 -3.83
N GLU A 159 -4.00 -3.27 -3.93
CA GLU A 159 -5.13 -2.90 -3.08
C GLU A 159 -5.19 -3.78 -1.83
N TYR A 160 -5.35 -3.12 -0.68
CA TYR A 160 -5.66 -3.80 0.57
C TYR A 160 -7.15 -4.13 0.61
N SER A 161 -7.45 -5.42 0.71
CA SER A 161 -8.80 -5.97 0.79
C SER A 161 -8.94 -6.86 2.02
N SER A 162 -10.17 -7.08 2.46
CA SER A 162 -10.43 -8.06 3.52
C SER A 162 -10.29 -9.48 2.96
N THR A 163 -9.98 -10.42 3.85
CA THR A 163 -10.02 -11.85 3.51
C THR A 163 -11.39 -12.29 3.01
N ASP A 164 -12.48 -11.73 3.56
CA ASP A 164 -13.83 -12.07 3.12
C ASP A 164 -14.11 -11.61 1.70
N GLU A 165 -13.68 -10.41 1.32
CA GLU A 165 -13.88 -9.88 -0.03
C GLU A 165 -13.17 -10.76 -1.08
N LEU A 166 -11.91 -11.12 -0.82
CA LEU A 166 -11.13 -11.97 -1.71
C LEU A 166 -11.82 -13.32 -1.95
N PHE A 167 -12.22 -14.00 -0.88
CA PHE A 167 -12.85 -15.31 -0.98
C PHE A 167 -14.28 -15.26 -1.55
N ASN A 168 -15.02 -14.16 -1.34
CA ASN A 168 -16.32 -13.94 -1.97
C ASN A 168 -16.19 -13.80 -3.50
N LYS A 169 -15.20 -13.07 -4.01
CA LYS A 169 -14.94 -12.96 -5.47
C LYS A 169 -14.60 -14.32 -6.08
N VAL A 170 -13.73 -15.09 -5.41
CA VAL A 170 -13.40 -16.46 -5.83
C VAL A 170 -14.64 -17.35 -5.86
N ALA A 171 -15.44 -17.34 -4.79
CA ALA A 171 -16.65 -18.14 -4.70
C ALA A 171 -17.66 -17.77 -5.81
N ALA A 172 -17.86 -16.49 -6.08
CA ALA A 172 -18.72 -16.01 -7.17
C ALA A 172 -18.21 -16.46 -8.55
N GLY A 173 -16.89 -16.40 -8.78
CA GLY A 173 -16.28 -16.89 -10.03
C GLY A 173 -16.44 -18.39 -10.22
N VAL A 174 -16.19 -19.18 -9.17
CA VAL A 174 -16.41 -20.63 -9.19
C VAL A 174 -17.88 -20.94 -9.43
N TRP A 175 -18.78 -20.20 -8.80
CA TRP A 175 -20.22 -20.35 -8.97
C TRP A 175 -20.66 -20.10 -10.42
N ALA A 176 -20.18 -19.00 -11.01
CA ALA A 176 -20.46 -18.65 -12.40
C ALA A 176 -19.94 -19.71 -13.39
N ALA A 177 -18.78 -20.32 -13.09
CA ALA A 177 -18.19 -21.37 -13.89
C ALA A 177 -18.79 -22.77 -13.63
N SER A 178 -19.57 -22.94 -12.56
CA SER A 178 -20.15 -24.23 -12.17
C SER A 178 -21.49 -24.47 -12.88
N VAL A 179 -21.55 -25.58 -13.63
CA VAL A 179 -22.73 -25.99 -14.41
C VAL A 179 -23.44 -27.22 -13.85
N ASP A 180 -22.78 -27.97 -12.97
CA ASP A 180 -23.30 -29.22 -12.39
C ASP A 180 -23.96 -28.97 -11.01
N THR A 181 -24.79 -29.91 -10.56
CA THR A 181 -25.45 -29.87 -9.25
C THR A 181 -24.55 -30.25 -8.08
N GLY A 182 -23.43 -30.96 -8.32
CA GLY A 182 -22.47 -31.35 -7.28
C GLY A 182 -21.03 -31.08 -7.71
N ASN A 183 -20.36 -30.15 -7.01
CA ASN A 183 -19.01 -29.69 -7.33
C ASN A 183 -18.15 -29.72 -6.05
N PRO A 184 -17.49 -30.85 -5.74
CA PRO A 184 -16.59 -30.92 -4.60
C PRO A 184 -15.34 -30.08 -4.86
N MET A 185 -14.84 -29.40 -3.83
CA MET A 185 -13.64 -28.57 -3.90
C MET A 185 -12.65 -28.95 -2.81
N THR A 186 -11.36 -29.06 -3.14
CA THR A 186 -10.28 -29.18 -2.15
C THR A 186 -9.47 -27.88 -2.09
N LEU A 187 -8.93 -27.53 -0.92
CA LEU A 187 -8.10 -26.33 -0.74
C LEU A 187 -6.76 -26.69 -0.09
N SER A 188 -5.66 -26.27 -0.71
CA SER A 188 -4.32 -26.34 -0.13
C SER A 188 -3.73 -24.94 0.08
N VAL A 189 -2.92 -24.78 1.11
CA VAL A 189 -2.26 -23.51 1.43
C VAL A 189 -0.75 -23.69 1.36
N ARG A 190 -0.04 -22.71 0.80
CA ARG A 190 1.44 -22.68 0.80
C ARG A 190 1.97 -21.26 0.91
N MET A 191 3.15 -21.12 1.52
CA MET A 191 3.92 -19.88 1.43
C MET A 191 4.64 -19.82 0.07
N LEU A 192 4.66 -18.65 -0.56
CA LEU A 192 5.41 -18.44 -1.80
C LEU A 192 6.92 -18.63 -1.59
N SER A 193 7.42 -18.29 -0.40
CA SER A 193 8.81 -18.48 0.01
C SER A 193 9.22 -19.94 0.21
N GLY A 194 8.26 -20.88 0.20
CA GLY A 194 8.50 -22.29 0.54
C GLY A 194 8.61 -22.57 2.04
N LEU A 195 8.49 -21.55 2.90
CA LEU A 195 8.42 -21.73 4.35
C LEU A 195 7.13 -22.48 4.76
N PRO A 196 7.12 -23.16 5.91
CA PRO A 196 5.91 -23.77 6.42
C PRO A 196 4.83 -22.70 6.64
N VAL A 197 3.59 -23.06 6.30
CA VAL A 197 2.42 -22.22 6.56
C VAL A 197 2.21 -22.13 8.07
N SER A 198 1.90 -20.94 8.57
CA SER A 198 1.56 -20.75 9.98
C SER A 198 0.40 -21.68 10.40
N PRO A 199 0.50 -22.39 11.53
CA PRO A 199 -0.59 -23.25 11.99
C PRO A 199 -1.91 -22.47 12.17
N GLY A 200 -3.04 -23.11 11.85
CA GLY A 200 -4.37 -22.49 11.87
C GLY A 200 -4.75 -21.76 10.58
N TRP A 201 -3.81 -21.45 9.68
CA TRP A 201 -4.11 -20.75 8.43
C TRP A 201 -4.87 -21.63 7.44
N GLN A 202 -4.57 -22.93 7.40
CA GLN A 202 -5.27 -23.91 6.56
C GLN A 202 -6.77 -23.93 6.91
N GLU A 203 -7.09 -24.03 8.21
CA GLU A 203 -8.45 -24.02 8.73
C GLU A 203 -9.12 -22.67 8.48
N PHE A 204 -8.42 -21.57 8.76
CA PHE A 204 -8.93 -20.22 8.55
C PHE A 204 -9.34 -19.98 7.08
N PHE A 205 -8.47 -20.28 6.12
CA PHE A 205 -8.79 -20.09 4.70
C PHE A 205 -9.88 -21.05 4.22
N SER A 206 -9.91 -22.28 4.74
CA SER A 206 -10.98 -23.24 4.45
C SER A 206 -12.34 -22.72 4.95
N ASP A 207 -12.39 -22.15 6.15
CA ASP A 207 -13.59 -21.55 6.73
C ASP A 207 -14.07 -20.33 5.95
N LYS A 208 -13.15 -19.46 5.53
CA LYS A 208 -13.45 -18.29 4.69
C LYS A 208 -14.08 -18.72 3.37
N LEU A 209 -13.48 -19.69 2.68
CA LEU A 209 -14.02 -20.21 1.42
C LEU A 209 -15.37 -20.91 1.60
N ARG A 210 -15.52 -21.71 2.67
CA ARG A 210 -16.79 -22.39 2.97
C ARG A 210 -17.92 -21.39 3.21
N ARG A 211 -17.67 -20.33 3.98
CA ARG A 211 -18.67 -19.26 4.23
C ARG A 211 -19.01 -18.51 2.94
N ALA A 212 -18.03 -18.18 2.12
CA ALA A 212 -18.23 -17.51 0.84
C ALA A 212 -19.07 -18.36 -0.13
N LEU A 213 -18.77 -19.65 -0.27
CA LEU A 213 -19.57 -20.59 -1.08
C LEU A 213 -21.00 -20.74 -0.53
N SER A 214 -21.16 -20.86 0.80
CA SER A 214 -22.48 -20.91 1.44
C SER A 214 -23.32 -19.67 1.17
N LYS A 215 -22.69 -18.49 1.17
CA LYS A 215 -23.34 -17.23 0.82
C LYS A 215 -23.85 -17.25 -0.63
N GLN A 216 -23.03 -17.71 -1.58
CA GLN A 216 -23.45 -17.84 -2.99
C GLN A 216 -24.60 -18.84 -3.18
N ASN A 217 -24.56 -19.98 -2.47
CA ASN A 217 -25.67 -20.95 -2.45
C ASN A 217 -26.99 -20.27 -1.98
N ALA A 218 -26.93 -19.50 -0.89
CA ALA A 218 -28.11 -18.84 -0.33
C ALA A 218 -28.69 -17.76 -1.27
N GLU A 219 -27.82 -16.95 -1.89
CA GLU A 219 -28.23 -15.92 -2.86
C GLU A 219 -28.91 -16.52 -4.11
N GLU A 220 -28.44 -17.67 -4.60
CA GLU A 220 -29.12 -18.36 -5.72
C GLU A 220 -30.50 -18.91 -5.32
N LYS A 221 -30.62 -19.46 -4.10
CA LYS A 221 -31.89 -19.98 -3.58
C LYS A 221 -32.99 -18.91 -3.51
N GLU A 222 -32.61 -17.66 -3.25
CA GLU A 222 -33.54 -16.53 -3.21
C GLU A 222 -33.90 -16.01 -4.62
N THR A 223 -33.10 -16.29 -5.66
CA THR A 223 -33.20 -15.60 -6.95
C THR A 223 -33.66 -16.45 -8.15
N LYS A 224 -33.74 -17.80 -8.11
CA LYS A 224 -34.16 -18.63 -9.29
C LYS A 224 -34.98 -19.91 -9.04
N ILE A 225 -35.75 -20.28 -10.08
CA ILE A 225 -36.69 -21.42 -10.26
C ILE A 225 -36.01 -22.70 -10.86
N ARG A 226 -34.68 -22.74 -11.05
CA ARG A 226 -33.96 -23.90 -11.64
C ARG A 226 -33.41 -24.86 -10.57
N ALA A 227 -33.05 -26.07 -10.99
CA ALA A 227 -32.42 -27.08 -10.12
C ALA A 227 -31.18 -26.51 -9.42
N GLU A 228 -31.11 -26.73 -8.10
CA GLU A 228 -30.13 -26.17 -7.19
C GLU A 228 -28.71 -26.63 -7.55
N ARG A 229 -27.82 -25.69 -7.86
CA ARG A 229 -26.39 -25.98 -7.96
C ARG A 229 -25.82 -26.03 -6.55
N HIS A 230 -24.95 -27.00 -6.27
CA HIS A 230 -24.27 -27.09 -4.99
C HIS A 230 -22.76 -27.23 -5.19
N VAL A 231 -22.04 -26.23 -4.67
CA VAL A 231 -20.58 -26.27 -4.55
C VAL A 231 -20.26 -26.41 -3.07
N SER A 232 -19.57 -27.48 -2.71
CA SER A 232 -19.21 -27.77 -1.32
C SER A 232 -17.71 -28.00 -1.18
N LEU A 233 -17.13 -27.39 -0.15
CA LEU A 233 -15.73 -27.58 0.19
C LEU A 233 -15.56 -28.91 0.94
N VAL A 234 -14.72 -29.78 0.40
CA VAL A 234 -14.31 -31.05 1.00
C VAL A 234 -12.84 -30.93 1.44
N ILE A 235 -12.59 -31.16 2.73
CA ILE A 235 -11.29 -30.85 3.37
C ILE A 235 -10.22 -31.88 2.99
N ALA A 236 -10.62 -33.08 2.57
CA ALA A 236 -9.74 -34.14 2.13
C ALA A 236 -10.06 -34.55 0.69
N HIS A 237 -9.12 -35.23 0.04
CA HIS A 237 -9.36 -35.89 -1.24
C HIS A 237 -10.50 -36.89 -1.05
N ASP A 238 -11.70 -36.57 -1.54
CA ASP A 238 -12.81 -37.50 -1.54
C ASP A 238 -12.59 -38.50 -2.68
N PRO A 239 -12.26 -39.77 -2.38
CA PRO A 239 -12.03 -40.78 -3.41
C PRO A 239 -13.30 -41.11 -4.21
N ALA A 240 -14.49 -40.70 -3.74
CA ALA A 240 -15.75 -40.88 -4.47
C ALA A 240 -16.00 -39.80 -5.53
N SER A 241 -15.25 -38.69 -5.53
CA SER A 241 -15.44 -37.63 -6.52
C SER A 241 -14.72 -37.96 -7.84
N ALA A 242 -15.44 -37.93 -8.96
CA ALA A 242 -14.79 -38.01 -10.28
C ALA A 242 -13.85 -36.81 -10.45
N GLU A 243 -12.57 -37.06 -10.77
CA GLU A 243 -11.55 -36.00 -10.91
C GLU A 243 -11.97 -34.87 -11.87
N ASP A 244 -12.72 -35.20 -12.92
CA ASP A 244 -13.23 -34.24 -13.91
C ASP A 244 -14.29 -33.27 -13.35
N LYS A 245 -14.85 -33.57 -12.18
CA LYS A 245 -15.87 -32.75 -11.48
C LYS A 245 -15.33 -31.99 -10.28
N ARG A 246 -14.07 -32.23 -9.89
CA ARG A 246 -13.45 -31.65 -8.70
C ARG A 246 -12.80 -30.31 -9.01
N TRP A 247 -13.02 -29.34 -8.13
CA TRP A 247 -12.27 -28.09 -8.10
C TRP A 247 -11.04 -28.24 -7.19
N GLU A 248 -9.89 -27.82 -7.69
CA GLU A 248 -8.63 -27.79 -6.95
C GLU A 248 -8.25 -26.35 -6.67
N GLY A 249 -8.37 -25.96 -5.39
CA GLY A 249 -8.02 -24.65 -4.88
C GLY A 249 -6.62 -24.62 -4.26
N MET A 250 -5.88 -23.56 -4.55
CA MET A 250 -4.57 -23.25 -3.97
C MET A 250 -4.57 -21.82 -3.45
N VAL A 251 -4.26 -21.65 -2.16
CA VAL A 251 -3.95 -20.36 -1.56
C VAL A 251 -2.44 -20.23 -1.47
N THR A 252 -1.89 -19.21 -2.12
CA THR A 252 -0.48 -18.84 -2.00
C THR A 252 -0.39 -17.57 -1.17
N VAL A 253 0.45 -17.59 -0.14
CA VAL A 253 0.67 -16.44 0.76
C VAL A 253 2.10 -15.94 0.62
N ASP A 254 2.26 -14.64 0.39
CA ASP A 254 3.54 -13.96 0.23
C ASP A 254 3.65 -12.79 1.23
N PRO A 255 4.56 -12.86 2.23
CA PRO A 255 4.72 -11.80 3.23
C PRO A 255 5.14 -10.46 2.62
N ARG A 256 4.52 -9.37 3.08
CA ARG A 256 4.85 -7.99 2.75
C ARG A 256 5.12 -7.19 4.03
N PRO A 257 5.87 -6.07 3.99
CA PRO A 257 6.24 -5.34 5.21
C PRO A 257 5.06 -4.93 6.11
N LEU A 258 3.89 -4.65 5.52
CA LEU A 258 2.65 -4.29 6.24
C LEU A 258 1.45 -5.18 5.86
N GLY A 259 1.66 -6.45 5.53
CA GLY A 259 0.57 -7.35 5.20
C GLY A 259 1.02 -8.65 4.57
N TYR A 260 0.07 -9.29 3.88
CA TYR A 260 0.30 -10.50 3.11
C TYR A 260 -0.35 -10.33 1.76
N ARG A 261 0.38 -10.63 0.68
CA ARG A 261 -0.26 -10.85 -0.61
C ARG A 261 -0.82 -12.25 -0.62
N ILE A 262 -2.14 -12.35 -0.76
CA ILE A 262 -2.85 -13.62 -0.82
C ILE A 262 -3.35 -13.79 -2.25
N SER A 263 -2.99 -14.91 -2.86
CA SER A 263 -3.49 -15.30 -4.18
C SER A 263 -4.24 -16.62 -4.04
N VAL A 264 -5.51 -16.62 -4.44
CA VAL A 264 -6.37 -17.79 -4.43
C VAL A 264 -6.63 -18.17 -5.88
N SER A 265 -6.22 -19.37 -6.27
CA SER A 265 -6.51 -19.93 -7.59
C SER A 265 -7.30 -21.21 -7.43
N VAL A 266 -8.40 -21.33 -8.17
CA VAL A 266 -9.24 -22.52 -8.20
C VAL A 266 -9.38 -22.96 -9.64
N ASN A 267 -9.07 -24.23 -9.89
CA ASN A 267 -9.11 -24.80 -11.22
C ASN A 267 -9.93 -26.08 -11.25
N ARG A 268 -10.63 -26.33 -12.36
CA ARG A 268 -11.30 -27.58 -12.67
C ARG A 268 -11.00 -27.94 -14.12
N ARG A 269 -10.90 -29.24 -14.40
CA ARG A 269 -10.63 -29.73 -15.76
C ARG A 269 -11.70 -29.21 -16.72
N ASN A 270 -11.28 -28.70 -17.88
CA ASN A 270 -12.14 -28.18 -18.94
C ASN A 270 -12.98 -26.94 -18.56
N THR A 271 -12.65 -26.22 -17.49
CA THR A 271 -13.25 -24.92 -17.16
C THR A 271 -12.22 -23.80 -17.21
N THR A 272 -12.67 -22.56 -17.35
CA THR A 272 -11.79 -21.39 -17.16
C THR A 272 -11.35 -21.33 -15.69
N PRO A 273 -10.04 -21.27 -15.39
CA PRO A 273 -9.56 -21.12 -14.02
C PRO A 273 -10.05 -19.81 -13.41
N VAL A 274 -10.40 -19.86 -12.13
CA VAL A 274 -10.76 -18.68 -11.34
C VAL A 274 -9.55 -18.30 -10.50
N SER A 275 -9.16 -17.03 -10.52
CA SER A 275 -8.04 -16.54 -9.72
C SER A 275 -8.29 -15.13 -9.23
N GLU A 276 -8.06 -14.91 -7.94
CA GLU A 276 -8.11 -13.59 -7.32
C GLU A 276 -6.86 -13.37 -6.48
N ASP A 277 -6.39 -12.13 -6.42
CA ASP A 277 -5.27 -11.72 -5.61
C ASP A 277 -5.52 -10.36 -4.93
N GLY A 278 -4.96 -10.19 -3.74
CA GLY A 278 -5.05 -8.94 -3.00
C GLY A 278 -4.04 -8.86 -1.87
N LEU A 279 -3.73 -7.64 -1.43
CA LEU A 279 -3.05 -7.44 -0.16
C LEU A 279 -4.07 -7.55 0.96
N VAL A 280 -3.66 -8.18 2.04
CA VAL A 280 -4.42 -8.37 3.25
C VAL A 280 -3.59 -7.81 4.39
N ALA A 281 -4.20 -6.94 5.19
CA ALA A 281 -3.50 -6.31 6.31
C ALA A 281 -3.08 -7.37 7.33
N LEU A 282 -2.03 -7.10 8.11
CA LEU A 282 -1.48 -8.10 9.02
C LEU A 282 -2.55 -8.64 10.00
N ASP A 283 -3.51 -7.80 10.39
CA ASP A 283 -4.60 -8.03 11.37
C ASP A 283 -5.75 -8.89 10.88
N GLU A 284 -5.85 -9.12 9.57
CA GLU A 284 -6.84 -10.00 8.96
C GLU A 284 -6.50 -11.50 9.09
N LEU A 285 -5.21 -11.85 9.21
CA LEU A 285 -4.80 -13.24 9.39
C LEU A 285 -4.66 -13.59 10.88
N PRO A 286 -5.07 -14.82 11.27
CA PRO A 286 -4.92 -15.27 12.65
C PRO A 286 -3.44 -15.40 13.00
N THR A 287 -3.11 -15.02 14.24
CA THR A 287 -1.80 -15.24 14.83
C THR A 287 -1.88 -16.47 15.73
N MET A 288 -0.86 -17.35 15.66
CA MET A 288 -0.81 -18.63 16.38
C MET A 288 -1.03 -18.52 17.89
N GLN A 289 -0.68 -17.39 18.49
CA GLN A 289 -0.81 -17.17 19.92
C GLN A 289 -1.77 -16.01 20.15
N GLN A 290 -3.04 -16.34 20.38
CA GLN A 290 -3.90 -15.41 21.11
C GLN A 290 -3.54 -15.61 22.59
N TRP A 291 -3.26 -14.56 23.37
CA TRP A 291 -3.16 -14.72 24.85
C TRP A 291 -4.44 -15.36 25.44
N ALA A 292 -5.53 -15.44 24.67
CA ALA A 292 -6.81 -15.99 25.05
C ALA A 292 -6.94 -17.53 24.97
N ALA A 293 -5.93 -18.27 24.50
CA ALA A 293 -5.91 -19.73 24.69
C ALA A 293 -5.38 -20.14 26.08
N LEU A 294 -5.04 -19.17 26.93
CA LEU A 294 -4.46 -19.44 28.23
C LEU A 294 -5.54 -19.87 29.24
N GLY A 295 -5.93 -21.14 29.20
CA GLY A 295 -6.56 -21.80 30.33
C GLY A 295 -5.61 -21.86 31.54
N PRO A 296 -6.04 -22.40 32.69
CA PRO A 296 -5.21 -22.46 33.90
C PRO A 296 -3.90 -23.26 33.77
N GLU A 297 -3.67 -24.00 32.66
CA GLU A 297 -2.51 -24.88 32.44
C GLU A 297 -1.50 -24.39 31.40
N THR A 298 -1.66 -23.21 30.83
CA THR A 298 -0.87 -22.79 29.65
C THR A 298 0.37 -21.96 29.98
N GLN A 299 1.46 -22.21 29.24
CA GLN A 299 2.70 -21.46 29.31
C GLN A 299 2.54 -20.00 28.85
N THR A 300 3.17 -19.08 29.57
CA THR A 300 3.26 -17.65 29.21
C THR A 300 3.85 -17.50 27.81
N PRO A 301 3.18 -16.80 26.88
CA PRO A 301 3.65 -16.72 25.52
C PRO A 301 4.89 -15.83 25.41
N ARG A 302 5.76 -16.18 24.46
CA ARG A 302 6.96 -15.41 24.13
C ARG A 302 6.66 -14.41 23.03
N LEU A 303 7.03 -13.14 23.23
CA LEU A 303 6.96 -12.15 22.17
C LEU A 303 8.16 -12.29 21.22
N ASP A 304 7.88 -12.17 19.93
CA ASP A 304 8.85 -12.06 18.85
C ASP A 304 8.41 -10.97 17.85
N GLN A 305 9.06 -10.89 16.69
CA GLN A 305 8.80 -9.84 15.70
C GLN A 305 7.38 -9.92 15.13
N THR A 306 6.77 -11.11 15.15
CA THR A 306 5.39 -11.34 14.74
C THR A 306 4.46 -10.77 15.81
N PRO A 307 3.59 -9.81 15.45
CA PRO A 307 2.65 -9.27 16.42
C PRO A 307 1.73 -10.35 16.99
N MET A 308 1.77 -10.54 18.30
CA MET A 308 0.74 -11.21 19.07
C MET A 308 -0.50 -10.35 19.14
N ARG A 309 -1.69 -10.97 19.10
CA ARG A 309 -2.96 -10.24 19.14
C ARG A 309 -3.99 -10.88 20.06
N VAL A 310 -4.82 -10.04 20.66
CA VAL A 310 -6.03 -10.43 21.38
C VAL A 310 -7.17 -9.49 21.07
N ASN A 311 -8.29 -10.06 20.62
CA ASN A 311 -9.57 -9.37 20.63
C ASN A 311 -10.23 -9.64 21.99
N ALA A 312 -10.57 -8.58 22.71
CA ALA A 312 -11.21 -8.69 24.02
C ALA A 312 -12.19 -7.54 24.25
N ARG A 313 -12.99 -7.68 25.30
CA ARG A 313 -13.90 -6.65 25.78
C ARG A 313 -13.51 -6.31 27.21
N ILE A 314 -13.30 -5.03 27.48
CA ILE A 314 -13.08 -4.53 28.84
C ILE A 314 -14.38 -3.91 29.35
N GLU A 315 -14.83 -4.36 30.51
CA GLU A 315 -16.03 -3.80 31.14
C GLU A 315 -15.77 -2.38 31.65
N GLY A 316 -16.84 -1.62 31.86
CA GLY A 316 -16.74 -0.24 32.36
C GLY A 316 -16.25 -0.15 33.82
N GLY A 317 -16.05 1.08 34.30
CA GLY A 317 -15.74 1.39 35.68
C GLY A 317 -14.27 1.15 36.02
N ARG A 318 -13.99 0.29 37.02
CA ARG A 318 -12.63 -0.04 37.49
C ARG A 318 -12.08 -1.33 36.90
N ALA A 319 -12.67 -1.83 35.80
CA ALA A 319 -12.25 -3.08 35.21
C ALA A 319 -10.81 -3.01 34.68
N LEU A 320 -10.15 -4.17 34.74
CA LEU A 320 -8.74 -4.38 34.51
C LEU A 320 -8.58 -5.75 33.87
N GLN A 321 -7.75 -5.85 32.85
CA GLN A 321 -7.32 -7.11 32.25
C GLN A 321 -5.79 -7.15 32.15
N GLN A 322 -5.23 -8.34 32.35
CA GLN A 322 -3.79 -8.55 32.39
C GLN A 322 -3.37 -9.67 31.43
N TYR A 323 -2.27 -9.44 30.73
CA TYR A 323 -1.75 -10.33 29.71
C TYR A 323 -0.24 -10.55 29.95
N PRO A 324 0.16 -11.68 30.56
CA PRO A 324 1.57 -11.98 30.82
C PRO A 324 2.29 -12.36 29.52
N PHE A 325 3.57 -12.02 29.42
CA PHE A 325 4.41 -12.37 28.28
C PHE A 325 5.90 -12.51 28.66
N LEU A 326 6.63 -13.29 27.86
CA LEU A 326 8.06 -13.52 28.01
C LEU A 326 8.86 -12.81 26.93
N VAL A 327 10.00 -12.24 27.33
CA VAL A 327 11.05 -11.72 26.47
C VAL A 327 12.30 -12.56 26.68
N ALA A 328 12.86 -13.16 25.63
CA ALA A 328 13.97 -14.11 25.78
C ALA A 328 15.37 -13.47 25.81
N GLN A 329 15.51 -12.26 25.30
CA GLN A 329 16.76 -11.51 25.20
C GLN A 329 16.45 -10.01 25.20
N GLU A 330 17.46 -9.16 25.36
CA GLU A 330 17.24 -7.72 25.33
C GLU A 330 16.53 -7.29 24.03
N SER A 331 15.34 -6.72 24.16
CA SER A 331 14.44 -6.46 23.04
C SER A 331 13.76 -5.09 23.16
N TYR A 332 13.50 -4.46 22.02
CA TYR A 332 12.49 -3.41 21.92
C TYR A 332 11.11 -4.07 21.84
N VAL A 333 10.28 -3.81 22.84
CA VAL A 333 8.90 -4.32 22.92
C VAL A 333 7.94 -3.20 22.58
N GLU A 334 7.04 -3.48 21.64
CA GLU A 334 5.97 -2.58 21.21
C GLU A 334 4.63 -3.14 21.66
N VAL A 335 3.80 -2.31 22.29
CA VAL A 335 2.44 -2.63 22.72
C VAL A 335 1.51 -1.55 22.21
N ASP A 336 0.38 -1.93 21.62
CA ASP A 336 -0.60 -0.97 21.12
C ASP A 336 -2.03 -1.49 21.20
N ILE A 337 -2.96 -0.55 21.31
CA ILE A 337 -4.38 -0.74 21.03
C ILE A 337 -4.75 0.32 19.98
N PRO A 338 -4.72 0.00 18.67
CA PRO A 338 -5.00 0.96 17.62
C PRO A 338 -6.38 1.59 17.83
N THR A 339 -6.50 2.91 17.72
CA THR A 339 -7.78 3.62 17.91
C THR A 339 -8.90 3.07 17.03
N ALA A 340 -8.59 2.69 15.78
CA ALA A 340 -9.54 2.08 14.86
C ALA A 340 -10.07 0.69 15.31
N SER A 341 -9.38 0.03 16.23
CA SER A 341 -9.79 -1.27 16.79
C SER A 341 -10.70 -1.15 18.02
N VAL A 342 -10.84 0.06 18.57
CA VAL A 342 -11.65 0.29 19.76
C VAL A 342 -13.11 0.56 19.36
N ARG A 343 -14.03 -0.29 19.81
CA ARG A 343 -15.48 -0.06 19.68
C ARG A 343 -16.05 0.34 21.02
N GLY A 344 -16.43 1.62 21.15
CA GLY A 344 -17.02 2.16 22.37
C GLY A 344 -16.94 3.68 22.47
N PRO A 345 -17.43 4.27 23.57
CA PRO A 345 -17.58 5.73 23.71
C PRO A 345 -16.27 6.48 24.01
N HIS A 346 -15.15 5.79 24.22
CA HIS A 346 -13.82 6.41 24.36
C HIS A 346 -12.89 5.95 23.22
N PRO A 347 -12.09 6.87 22.62
CA PRO A 347 -11.27 6.54 21.45
C PRO A 347 -9.93 5.87 21.83
N ALA A 348 -9.68 5.71 23.13
CA ALA A 348 -8.47 5.14 23.67
C ALA A 348 -8.81 4.25 24.86
N VAL A 349 -8.09 3.14 24.99
CA VAL A 349 -8.14 2.24 26.14
C VAL A 349 -6.76 2.29 26.79
N PRO A 350 -6.63 2.76 28.06
CA PRO A 350 -5.36 2.85 28.75
C PRO A 350 -4.60 1.52 28.77
N VAL A 351 -3.33 1.57 28.35
CA VAL A 351 -2.43 0.42 28.32
C VAL A 351 -1.06 0.77 28.92
N ASP A 352 -0.57 -0.11 29.79
CA ASP A 352 0.73 -0.03 30.45
C ASP A 352 1.43 -1.40 30.43
N VAL A 353 2.76 -1.42 30.53
CA VAL A 353 3.53 -2.64 30.81
C VAL A 353 4.09 -2.57 32.23
N LEU A 354 3.94 -3.67 32.96
CA LEU A 354 4.38 -3.85 34.32
C LEU A 354 5.64 -4.73 34.36
N GLY A 355 6.60 -4.37 35.21
CA GLY A 355 7.76 -5.19 35.53
C GLY A 355 7.49 -6.20 36.66
N ARG A 356 8.54 -6.93 37.10
CA ARG A 356 8.47 -8.01 38.12
C ARG A 356 7.82 -7.64 39.46
N ASN A 357 7.70 -6.35 39.80
CA ASN A 357 7.09 -5.87 41.05
C ASN A 357 5.74 -5.15 40.81
N ASN A 358 5.06 -5.41 39.69
CA ASN A 358 3.88 -4.65 39.24
C ASN A 358 4.11 -3.13 39.09
N ALA A 359 5.37 -2.70 39.03
CA ALA A 359 5.74 -1.33 38.78
C ALA A 359 5.53 -0.99 37.30
N VAL A 360 4.83 0.11 37.02
CA VAL A 360 4.64 0.62 35.66
C VAL A 360 5.99 1.00 35.09
N LEU A 361 6.34 0.41 33.95
CA LEU A 361 7.57 0.72 33.25
C LEU A 361 7.45 2.04 32.50
N LYS A 362 8.56 2.78 32.46
CA LYS A 362 8.64 4.04 31.70
C LYS A 362 8.69 3.70 30.20
N THR A 363 7.73 4.24 29.44
CA THR A 363 7.75 4.12 27.98
C THR A 363 8.90 4.94 27.39
N ILE A 364 9.54 4.41 26.37
CA ILE A 364 10.34 5.19 25.42
C ILE A 364 9.38 6.17 24.76
N HIS A 365 9.80 7.43 24.58
CA HIS A 365 8.95 8.44 23.96
C HIS A 365 8.73 8.12 22.49
N ILE A 366 7.48 7.96 22.10
CA ILE A 366 7.06 7.66 20.73
C ILE A 366 6.41 8.90 20.14
N VAL A 367 6.96 9.39 19.03
CA VAL A 367 6.32 10.47 18.29
C VAL A 367 5.49 9.86 17.18
N ASN A 368 4.27 9.43 17.51
CA ASN A 368 3.29 9.08 16.49
C ASN A 368 1.91 9.61 16.92
N PRO A 369 1.52 10.84 16.50
CA PRO A 369 0.25 11.44 16.91
C PRO A 369 -0.97 10.61 16.47
N SER A 370 -0.82 9.70 15.50
CA SER A 370 -1.90 8.83 15.02
C SER A 370 -2.10 7.55 15.85
N ARG A 371 -1.18 7.22 16.77
CA ARG A 371 -1.25 6.00 17.61
C ARG A 371 -1.07 6.36 19.08
N PRO A 372 -2.09 6.98 19.73
CA PRO A 372 -1.96 7.49 21.10
C PRO A 372 -1.79 6.40 22.18
N ASN A 373 -2.19 5.15 21.89
CA ASN A 373 -2.03 4.01 22.80
C ASN A 373 -0.71 3.25 22.60
N LEU A 374 0.09 3.63 21.60
CA LEU A 374 1.34 2.96 21.32
C LEU A 374 2.32 3.20 22.48
N ARG A 375 2.90 2.12 22.98
CA ARG A 375 3.91 2.11 24.04
C ARG A 375 5.10 1.29 23.60
N ARG A 376 6.29 1.71 24.00
CA ARG A 376 7.54 1.05 23.64
C ARG A 376 8.46 0.97 24.83
N TYR A 377 9.15 -0.14 24.92
CA TYR A 377 10.02 -0.43 26.06
C TYR A 377 11.29 -1.08 25.55
N LYS A 378 12.40 -0.77 26.21
CA LYS A 378 13.63 -1.57 26.10
C LYS A 378 13.63 -2.53 27.29
N LEU A 379 13.37 -3.81 27.04
CA LEU A 379 13.22 -4.83 28.08
C LEU A 379 14.37 -5.82 28.03
N GLY A 380 14.86 -6.24 29.19
CA GLY A 380 15.78 -7.37 29.32
C GLY A 380 15.05 -8.71 29.23
N PRO A 381 15.77 -9.84 29.28
CA PRO A 381 15.15 -11.14 29.34
C PRO A 381 14.34 -11.33 30.63
N GLY A 382 13.10 -11.81 30.51
CA GLY A 382 12.23 -12.06 31.65
C GLY A 382 10.74 -12.04 31.33
N GLU A 383 9.94 -12.19 32.38
CA GLU A 383 8.49 -12.09 32.34
C GLU A 383 8.00 -10.69 32.70
N TYR A 384 6.98 -10.26 31.97
CA TYR A 384 6.35 -8.94 32.06
C TYR A 384 4.84 -9.09 31.85
N THR A 385 4.08 -8.06 32.25
CA THR A 385 2.61 -8.09 32.14
C THR A 385 2.10 -6.84 31.46
N ILE A 386 1.29 -6.99 30.41
CA ILE A 386 0.52 -5.87 29.85
C ILE A 386 -0.74 -5.71 30.68
N ARG A 387 -1.02 -4.48 31.11
CA ARG A 387 -2.22 -4.08 31.82
C ARG A 387 -3.09 -3.22 30.92
N VAL A 388 -4.32 -3.66 30.68
CA VAL A 388 -5.37 -2.89 30.00
C VAL A 388 -6.39 -2.47 31.06
N ALA A 389 -6.69 -1.18 31.14
CA ALA A 389 -7.66 -0.63 32.10
C ALA A 389 -8.80 0.08 31.39
N SER A 390 -9.99 0.07 32.00
CA SER A 390 -11.14 0.78 31.43
C SER A 390 -10.88 2.28 31.32
N ALA A 391 -11.30 2.89 30.20
CA ALA A 391 -11.21 4.34 29.99
C ALA A 391 -12.40 5.12 30.59
N GLY A 392 -13.45 4.42 31.03
CA GLY A 392 -14.68 5.05 31.49
C GLY A 392 -15.74 4.07 32.02
N PRO A 393 -16.98 4.52 32.24
CA PRO A 393 -18.03 3.70 32.86
C PRO A 393 -18.68 2.68 31.93
N VAL A 394 -18.38 2.72 30.62
CA VAL A 394 -19.02 1.87 29.60
C VAL A 394 -18.01 0.84 29.10
N ALA A 395 -18.49 -0.36 28.79
CA ALA A 395 -17.68 -1.41 28.19
C ALA A 395 -17.16 -1.02 26.80
N GLN A 396 -15.99 -1.54 26.44
CA GLN A 396 -15.35 -1.29 25.15
C GLN A 396 -14.75 -2.58 24.60
N ASP A 397 -15.01 -2.87 23.33
CA ASP A 397 -14.26 -3.90 22.61
C ASP A 397 -12.95 -3.29 22.10
N PHE A 398 -11.88 -4.06 22.12
CA PHE A 398 -10.57 -3.62 21.67
C PHE A 398 -9.75 -4.79 21.09
N GLN A 399 -8.74 -4.44 20.29
CA GLN A 399 -7.69 -5.38 19.88
C GLN A 399 -6.35 -4.95 20.47
N LEU A 400 -5.83 -5.72 21.41
CA LEU A 400 -4.48 -5.56 21.91
C LEU A 400 -3.49 -6.22 20.96
N ARG A 401 -2.39 -5.53 20.69
CA ARG A 401 -1.28 -6.02 19.87
C ARG A 401 0.03 -5.83 20.61
N ALA A 402 0.92 -6.82 20.58
CA ALA A 402 2.30 -6.66 21.04
C ALA A 402 3.30 -7.46 20.22
N ARG A 403 4.52 -6.95 20.11
CA ARG A 403 5.66 -7.64 19.49
C ARG A 403 6.96 -7.26 20.18
N ALA A 404 7.99 -8.05 19.96
CA ALA A 404 9.34 -7.79 20.44
C ALA A 404 10.37 -7.99 19.32
N ILE A 405 11.35 -7.11 19.23
CA ILE A 405 12.50 -7.29 18.34
C ILE A 405 13.80 -7.16 19.13
N ASP A 406 14.80 -7.97 18.80
CA ASP A 406 16.14 -7.85 19.38
C ASP A 406 16.68 -6.42 19.17
N THR A 407 17.37 -5.88 20.17
CA THR A 407 17.94 -4.52 20.09
C THR A 407 19.06 -4.36 19.05
N ARG A 408 19.54 -5.47 18.47
CA ARG A 408 20.41 -5.53 17.28
C ARG A 408 19.72 -5.01 16.01
N ASP A 409 18.39 -5.11 15.96
CA ASP A 409 17.54 -4.66 14.87
C ASP A 409 16.63 -3.52 15.34
N MET A 410 15.82 -2.98 14.43
CA MET A 410 14.89 -1.88 14.71
C MET A 410 13.46 -2.30 14.43
N LEU A 411 12.51 -1.84 15.25
CA LEU A 411 11.08 -2.03 14.98
C LEU A 411 10.73 -1.36 13.64
N MET A 412 10.10 -2.10 12.73
CA MET A 412 9.56 -1.49 11.52
C MET A 412 8.33 -0.66 11.87
N PRO A 413 8.23 0.63 11.48
CA PRO A 413 7.02 1.41 11.66
C PRO A 413 5.85 0.76 10.93
N GLU A 414 4.66 0.89 11.53
CA GLU A 414 3.41 0.57 10.83
C GLU A 414 2.78 1.87 10.35
N ALA A 415 2.21 1.82 9.14
CA ALA A 415 1.43 2.93 8.61
C ALA A 415 0.24 3.25 9.54
N PRO A 416 -0.07 4.53 9.79
CA PRO A 416 -1.26 4.92 10.54
C PRO A 416 -2.58 4.47 9.90
N GLY A 417 -3.58 4.16 10.70
CA GLY A 417 -4.94 3.89 10.22
C GLY A 417 -5.07 2.60 9.37
N ARG A 418 -6.18 2.50 8.65
CA ARG A 418 -6.47 1.38 7.74
C ARG A 418 -5.69 1.56 6.44
N LEU A 419 -4.92 0.55 6.06
CA LEU A 419 -4.20 0.51 4.80
C LEU A 419 -5.20 0.48 3.63
N LEU A 420 -4.92 1.29 2.61
CA LEU A 420 -5.72 1.37 1.39
C LEU A 420 -4.98 0.70 0.25
N ARG A 421 -3.75 1.17 -0.01
CA ARG A 421 -2.96 0.73 -1.15
C ARG A 421 -1.48 0.76 -0.86
N ARG A 422 -0.74 -0.09 -1.56
CA ARG A 422 0.71 -0.07 -1.64
C ARG A 422 1.14 0.22 -3.07
N PHE A 423 2.08 1.15 -3.22
CA PHE A 423 2.74 1.48 -4.48
C PHE A 423 4.23 1.32 -4.25
N GLN A 424 4.80 0.19 -4.70
CA GLN A 424 6.20 -0.16 -4.45
C GLN A 424 6.55 -0.07 -2.94
N ASP A 425 7.37 0.90 -2.53
CA ASP A 425 7.79 1.03 -1.12
C ASP A 425 6.87 1.95 -0.29
N TRP A 426 5.93 2.62 -0.94
CA TRP A 426 5.02 3.58 -0.32
C TRP A 426 3.63 3.00 -0.06
N TYR A 427 3.00 3.48 1.01
CA TYR A 427 1.67 3.08 1.43
C TYR A 427 0.77 4.31 1.52
N ALA A 428 -0.49 4.14 1.12
CA ALA A 428 -1.57 5.07 1.40
C ALA A 428 -2.51 4.44 2.43
N SER A 429 -2.91 5.22 3.42
CA SER A 429 -3.80 4.77 4.50
C SER A 429 -4.71 5.88 5.00
N VAL A 430 -5.76 5.49 5.73
CA VAL A 430 -6.75 6.43 6.27
C VAL A 430 -7.17 6.05 7.68
N SER A 431 -7.25 7.05 8.55
CA SER A 431 -7.93 6.95 9.84
C SER A 431 -9.19 7.79 9.79
N GLU A 432 -10.31 7.24 10.24
CA GLU A 432 -11.57 7.96 10.35
C GLU A 432 -11.97 8.00 11.83
N ASP A 433 -12.30 9.20 12.33
CA ASP A 433 -12.90 9.34 13.65
C ASP A 433 -14.37 8.90 13.57
N PRO A 434 -14.76 7.79 14.23
CA PRO A 434 -16.11 7.25 14.11
C PRO A 434 -17.20 8.18 14.70
N ARG A 435 -16.84 9.19 15.49
CA ARG A 435 -17.81 10.14 16.06
C ARG A 435 -18.10 11.31 15.14
N THR A 436 -17.06 11.82 14.48
CA THR A 436 -17.15 13.04 13.66
C THR A 436 -17.19 12.72 12.17
N GLY A 437 -16.85 11.49 11.77
CA GLY A 437 -16.62 11.10 10.38
C GLY A 437 -15.38 11.76 9.77
N GLN A 438 -14.59 12.49 10.57
CA GLN A 438 -13.42 13.20 10.07
C GLN A 438 -12.35 12.20 9.65
N ARG A 439 -11.83 12.37 8.43
CA ARG A 439 -10.75 11.54 7.91
C ARG A 439 -9.41 12.23 8.03
N THR A 440 -8.41 11.44 8.38
CA THR A 440 -7.00 11.80 8.28
C THR A 440 -6.35 10.77 7.36
N CYS A 441 -5.81 11.23 6.23
CA CYS A 441 -5.17 10.38 5.23
C CYS A 441 -3.67 10.52 5.31
N TYR A 442 -2.97 9.43 5.00
CA TYR A 442 -1.53 9.34 5.11
C TYR A 442 -0.90 8.79 3.84
N ALA A 443 0.28 9.29 3.52
CA ALA A 443 1.23 8.63 2.63
C ALA A 443 2.52 8.36 3.42
N TYR A 444 3.03 7.14 3.34
CA TYR A 444 4.02 6.64 4.29
C TYR A 444 5.05 5.73 3.60
N THR A 445 6.32 5.83 4.03
CA THR A 445 7.37 4.84 3.72
C THR A 445 8.32 4.68 4.91
N ALA A 446 8.81 3.47 5.13
CA ALA A 446 9.96 3.23 6.01
C ALA A 446 11.28 3.47 5.24
N ALA A 447 12.37 3.66 5.98
CA ALA A 447 13.71 3.61 5.42
C ALA A 447 14.04 2.18 4.95
N GLN A 448 14.72 2.08 3.80
CA GLN A 448 15.28 0.82 3.32
C GLN A 448 16.56 0.47 4.09
N GLU A 449 17.33 1.50 4.46
CA GLU A 449 18.56 1.35 5.22
C GLU A 449 18.65 2.42 6.31
N ALA A 450 19.15 2.03 7.48
CA ALA A 450 19.43 2.95 8.56
C ALA A 450 20.59 2.44 9.42
N GLY A 451 21.50 3.33 9.78
CA GLY A 451 22.62 3.04 10.66
C GLY A 451 23.08 4.26 11.45
N PRO A 452 23.81 4.04 12.57
CA PRO A 452 24.44 2.78 12.96
C PRO A 452 23.52 1.84 13.76
N ARG A 453 23.96 0.58 13.99
CA ARG A 453 23.25 -0.36 14.88
C ARG A 453 23.16 0.17 16.32
N TYR A 454 22.12 -0.24 17.04
CA TYR A 454 21.80 0.17 18.42
C TYR A 454 21.54 1.67 18.60
N TRP A 455 21.32 2.40 17.51
CA TRP A 455 21.13 3.84 17.53
C TRP A 455 19.72 4.24 17.98
N ARG A 456 18.71 3.48 17.53
CA ARG A 456 17.29 3.81 17.72
C ARG A 456 16.45 2.55 17.78
N GLU A 457 15.28 2.67 18.41
CA GLU A 457 14.33 1.58 18.62
C GLU A 457 13.49 1.22 17.39
N GLN A 458 13.39 2.14 16.42
CA GLN A 458 12.52 2.03 15.26
C GLN A 458 13.23 2.48 14.00
N ALA A 459 12.98 1.79 12.89
CA ALA A 459 13.44 2.25 11.59
C ALA A 459 12.88 3.66 11.29
N PRO A 460 13.69 4.56 10.72
CA PRO A 460 13.23 5.88 10.29
C PRO A 460 12.07 5.76 9.27
N PHE A 461 11.25 6.80 9.16
CA PHE A 461 10.14 6.83 8.20
C PHE A 461 9.81 8.24 7.73
N ILE A 462 9.27 8.31 6.52
CA ILE A 462 8.62 9.52 6.00
C ILE A 462 7.11 9.36 6.17
N LEU A 463 6.46 10.41 6.66
CA LEU A 463 5.01 10.49 6.81
C LEU A 463 4.50 11.81 6.25
N LEU A 464 3.58 11.72 5.30
CA LEU A 464 2.70 12.81 4.93
C LEU A 464 1.34 12.56 5.55
N GLN A 465 0.74 13.61 6.08
CA GLN A 465 -0.58 13.58 6.71
C GLN A 465 -1.40 14.77 6.22
N ALA A 466 -2.66 14.50 5.85
CA ALA A 466 -3.64 15.52 5.52
C ALA A 466 -5.00 15.19 6.17
N SER A 467 -5.69 16.22 6.66
CA SER A 467 -7.10 16.11 7.07
C SER A 467 -8.02 16.26 5.87
N SER A 468 -9.22 15.67 5.97
CA SER A 468 -10.29 15.80 4.97
C SER A 468 -10.64 17.27 4.67
N ALA A 469 -11.09 17.53 3.43
CA ALA A 469 -11.54 18.86 3.02
C ALA A 469 -12.61 19.44 3.95
N GLY A 470 -12.54 20.75 4.23
CA GLY A 470 -13.52 21.48 5.03
C GLY A 470 -13.26 21.53 6.54
N VAL A 471 -12.21 20.85 7.05
CA VAL A 471 -11.84 20.90 8.48
C VAL A 471 -10.58 21.73 8.70
N GLY A 472 -10.76 22.96 9.20
CA GLY A 472 -9.66 23.88 9.55
C GLY A 472 -8.78 24.32 8.38
N ASN A 473 -7.75 25.14 8.67
CA ASN A 473 -6.68 25.37 7.70
C ASN A 473 -6.03 24.00 7.42
N GLY A 474 -6.06 23.57 6.17
CA GLY A 474 -5.75 22.20 5.76
C GLY A 474 -4.28 21.82 5.91
N ASP A 475 -3.82 21.68 7.16
CA ASP A 475 -2.43 21.45 7.54
C ASP A 475 -1.92 20.14 6.93
N LEU A 476 -1.10 20.28 5.89
CA LEU A 476 -0.25 19.22 5.39
C LEU A 476 0.95 19.09 6.34
N GLN A 477 1.06 17.94 7.00
CA GLN A 477 2.29 17.59 7.71
C GLN A 477 3.15 16.72 6.80
N HIS A 478 4.43 17.05 6.71
CA HIS A 478 5.44 16.26 6.02
C HIS A 478 6.60 16.09 6.99
N LEU A 479 6.74 14.88 7.52
CA LEU A 479 7.71 14.48 8.52
C LEU A 479 8.68 13.52 7.85
N ILE A 480 9.99 13.79 7.95
CA ILE A 480 11.01 12.96 7.29
C ILE A 480 11.82 12.15 8.31
N GLU A 481 12.12 12.74 9.47
CA GLU A 481 13.04 12.14 10.43
C GLU A 481 12.93 12.84 11.79
N ASP A 482 13.23 12.14 12.89
CA ASP A 482 13.25 12.68 14.24
C ASP A 482 14.66 13.14 14.65
N LYS A 483 14.79 14.45 14.90
CA LYS A 483 16.04 15.13 15.27
C LYS A 483 16.64 14.64 16.59
N ARG A 484 15.86 14.00 17.47
CA ARG A 484 16.35 13.51 18.78
C ARG A 484 17.38 12.39 18.64
N TYR A 485 17.38 11.68 17.51
CA TYR A 485 18.40 10.66 17.24
C TYR A 485 19.72 11.28 16.76
N TYR A 486 19.76 12.57 16.46
CA TYR A 486 20.96 13.23 15.98
C TYR A 486 21.59 14.10 17.07
N LYS A 487 22.92 14.23 17.04
CA LYS A 487 23.66 15.08 17.97
C LYS A 487 23.24 16.55 17.78
N PRO A 488 22.80 17.24 18.83
CA PRO A 488 22.42 18.65 18.74
C PRO A 488 23.54 19.52 18.15
N ASN A 489 23.17 20.53 17.35
CA ASN A 489 24.07 21.49 16.72
C ASN A 489 25.10 20.88 15.76
N THR A 490 24.94 19.63 15.33
CA THR A 490 25.71 19.06 14.23
C THR A 490 24.94 19.22 12.91
N PRO A 491 25.61 19.55 11.80
CA PRO A 491 24.95 19.61 10.51
C PRO A 491 24.46 18.22 10.13
N PHE A 492 23.31 18.18 9.46
CA PHE A 492 22.84 17.01 8.75
C PHE A 492 22.62 17.41 7.29
N GLU A 493 22.89 16.47 6.39
CA GLU A 493 22.70 16.66 4.95
C GLU A 493 21.55 15.76 4.49
N ALA A 494 20.62 16.31 3.72
CA ALA A 494 19.54 15.56 3.10
C ALA A 494 19.62 15.76 1.59
N VAL A 495 19.72 14.64 0.86
CA VAL A 495 20.01 14.61 -0.57
C VAL A 495 19.01 13.72 -1.27
N ILE A 496 18.39 14.24 -2.34
CA ILE A 496 17.61 13.44 -3.27
C ILE A 496 18.52 13.08 -4.45
N ARG A 497 18.61 11.78 -4.77
CA ARG A 497 19.23 11.33 -6.02
C ARG A 497 18.17 11.24 -7.10
N GLU A 498 18.41 11.96 -8.20
CA GLU A 498 17.56 11.97 -9.39
C GLU A 498 18.18 11.09 -10.50
N GLY A 499 17.37 10.73 -11.50
CA GLY A 499 17.86 10.03 -12.69
C GLY A 499 18.98 10.81 -13.39
N GLY A 500 19.97 10.10 -13.94
CA GLY A 500 21.11 10.72 -14.63
C GLY A 500 22.22 11.25 -13.71
N GLY A 501 22.23 10.89 -12.43
CA GLY A 501 23.31 11.25 -11.49
C GLY A 501 23.17 12.63 -10.85
N MET A 502 22.05 13.33 -11.08
CA MET A 502 21.76 14.61 -10.43
C MET A 502 21.45 14.42 -8.94
N VAL A 503 21.90 15.40 -8.15
CA VAL A 503 21.82 15.39 -6.68
C VAL A 503 21.19 16.71 -6.25
N ARG A 504 20.09 16.65 -5.52
CA ARG A 504 19.40 17.82 -4.98
C ARG A 504 19.52 17.85 -3.46
N ARG A 505 20.06 18.94 -2.91
CA ARG A 505 20.11 19.16 -1.47
C ARG A 505 18.80 19.74 -0.96
N LEU A 506 18.32 19.24 0.17
CA LEU A 506 17.13 19.72 0.83
C LEU A 506 17.47 20.73 1.92
N ASN A 507 16.69 21.82 1.97
CA ASN A 507 16.60 22.66 3.15
C ASN A 507 15.75 21.96 4.20
N ALA A 508 16.41 21.07 4.93
CA ALA A 508 15.81 20.35 6.01
C ALA A 508 16.20 21.10 7.29
N VAL A 509 15.25 21.79 7.91
CA VAL A 509 15.49 22.62 9.10
C VAL A 509 14.74 21.99 10.27
N PRO A 510 15.37 21.82 11.45
CA PRO A 510 14.64 21.45 12.65
C PRO A 510 13.58 22.53 12.94
N THR A 511 12.30 22.17 12.89
CA THR A 511 11.26 23.17 13.17
C THR A 511 11.27 23.54 14.65
N ALA A 512 10.97 24.81 14.94
CA ALA A 512 10.80 25.30 16.33
C ALA A 512 9.66 24.57 17.06
N ALA A 513 8.64 24.13 16.30
CA ALA A 513 7.57 23.27 16.76
C ALA A 513 7.88 21.81 16.41
N GLY A 514 8.32 21.01 17.38
CA GLY A 514 8.43 19.56 17.28
C GLY A 514 9.84 19.00 17.08
N ASN A 515 9.92 17.67 17.15
CA ASN A 515 11.16 16.91 17.02
C ASN A 515 11.44 16.46 15.59
N PHE A 516 10.59 16.76 14.62
CA PHE A 516 10.79 16.29 13.25
C PHE A 516 11.53 17.29 12.36
N ILE A 517 12.31 16.73 11.46
CA ILE A 517 12.84 17.38 10.28
C ILE A 517 11.70 17.47 9.26
N ARG A 518 11.50 18.68 8.73
CA ARG A 518 10.51 18.99 7.69
C ARG A 518 11.21 19.68 6.51
N PRO A 519 10.78 19.43 5.26
CA PRO A 519 11.35 20.10 4.10
C PRO A 519 10.69 21.47 3.96
N THR A 520 11.14 22.45 4.74
CA THR A 520 10.54 23.78 4.81
C THR A 520 11.54 24.88 4.51
N LYS A 521 11.08 25.93 3.83
CA LYS A 521 11.81 27.19 3.66
C LYS A 521 11.05 28.36 4.27
N GLN A 522 11.74 29.47 4.49
CA GLN A 522 11.11 30.68 4.99
C GLN A 522 10.21 31.30 3.91
N GLY A 523 8.93 31.46 4.21
CA GLY A 523 7.97 32.15 3.35
C GLY A 523 8.19 33.67 3.35
N SER A 524 7.54 34.37 2.42
CA SER A 524 7.63 35.83 2.30
C SER A 524 7.16 36.59 3.55
N ASN A 525 6.30 35.98 4.36
CA ASN A 525 5.82 36.49 5.65
C ASN A 525 6.65 36.00 6.86
N GLY A 526 7.80 35.35 6.62
CA GLY A 526 8.68 34.82 7.66
C GLY A 526 8.24 33.48 8.26
N GLN A 527 7.08 32.94 7.90
CA GLN A 527 6.61 31.64 8.40
C GLN A 527 7.23 30.47 7.62
N PRO A 528 7.51 29.31 8.25
CA PRO A 528 8.00 28.14 7.53
C PRO A 528 6.90 27.59 6.60
N ILE A 529 7.19 27.53 5.31
CA ILE A 529 6.34 26.93 4.28
C ILE A 529 7.00 25.68 3.70
N LEU A 530 6.20 24.78 3.12
CA LEU A 530 6.73 23.60 2.42
C LEU A 530 7.67 24.03 1.28
N ASP A 531 8.83 23.39 1.19
CA ASP A 531 9.77 23.62 0.12
C ASP A 531 9.36 22.86 -1.15
N MET A 532 8.80 23.60 -2.12
CA MET A 532 8.36 23.00 -3.38
C MET A 532 9.52 22.45 -4.23
N ASP A 533 10.75 22.90 -4.02
CA ASP A 533 11.92 22.32 -4.67
C ASP A 533 12.21 20.90 -4.14
N ALA A 534 11.92 20.66 -2.86
CA ALA A 534 11.99 19.33 -2.26
C ALA A 534 10.92 18.40 -2.85
N VAL A 535 9.68 18.90 -3.01
CA VAL A 535 8.57 18.17 -3.64
C VAL A 535 8.90 17.78 -5.08
N ALA A 536 9.43 18.72 -5.87
CA ALA A 536 9.89 18.44 -7.23
C ALA A 536 10.99 17.38 -7.24
N GLY A 537 11.92 17.44 -6.28
CA GLY A 537 12.91 16.40 -6.05
C GLY A 537 12.27 15.04 -5.77
N TYR A 538 11.30 14.95 -4.84
CA TYR A 538 10.63 13.68 -4.52
C TYR A 538 9.89 13.08 -5.71
N ASN A 539 9.34 13.91 -6.59
CA ASN A 539 8.64 13.46 -7.79
C ASN A 539 9.59 12.89 -8.87
N ARG A 540 10.86 13.30 -8.88
CA ARG A 540 11.85 12.89 -9.90
C ARG A 540 12.94 11.96 -9.36
N GLY A 541 13.07 11.93 -8.04
CA GLY A 541 14.10 11.20 -7.32
C GLY A 541 13.81 9.71 -7.21
N THR A 542 14.87 8.93 -7.06
CA THR A 542 14.80 7.49 -6.77
C THR A 542 14.98 7.22 -5.28
N THR A 543 15.85 7.99 -4.61
CA THR A 543 16.14 7.85 -3.18
C THR A 543 16.28 9.21 -2.50
N LEU A 544 15.92 9.25 -1.21
CA LEU A 544 16.29 10.31 -0.28
C LEU A 544 17.30 9.75 0.71
N GLU A 545 18.48 10.36 0.77
CA GLU A 545 19.57 10.01 1.67
C GLU A 545 19.74 11.09 2.72
N ILE A 546 19.81 10.70 3.99
CA ILE A 546 20.09 11.60 5.10
C ILE A 546 21.39 11.16 5.75
N GLN A 547 22.32 12.09 5.90
CA GLN A 547 23.58 11.90 6.62
C GLN A 547 23.65 12.84 7.81
N GLY A 548 24.18 12.36 8.92
CA GLY A 548 24.35 13.17 10.12
C GLY A 548 25.23 12.49 11.16
N THR A 549 25.18 12.99 12.39
CA THR A 549 25.90 12.41 13.52
C THR A 549 24.91 11.87 14.54
N ALA A 550 25.03 10.60 14.92
CA ALA A 550 24.22 10.00 15.98
C ALA A 550 24.53 10.65 17.34
N THR A 551 23.64 10.48 18.32
CA THR A 551 23.82 11.02 19.67
C THR A 551 25.08 10.52 20.38
N ASP A 552 25.57 9.34 20.02
CA ASP A 552 26.82 8.74 20.52
C ASP A 552 28.08 9.21 19.77
N GLY A 553 27.93 10.09 18.76
CA GLY A 553 29.02 10.65 17.97
C GLY A 553 29.41 9.85 16.72
N ARG A 554 28.82 8.67 16.49
CA ARG A 554 29.09 7.89 15.26
C ARG A 554 28.42 8.51 14.03
N PRO A 555 28.98 8.31 12.81
CA PRO A 555 28.30 8.69 11.58
C PRO A 555 26.96 7.96 11.44
N ALA A 556 25.93 8.71 11.08
CA ALA A 556 24.59 8.21 10.90
C ALA A 556 24.12 8.40 9.46
N HIS A 557 23.46 7.39 8.91
CA HIS A 557 22.93 7.40 7.55
C HIS A 557 21.55 6.76 7.51
N VAL A 558 20.69 7.30 6.66
CA VAL A 558 19.34 6.79 6.40
C VAL A 558 19.05 6.89 4.92
N ILE A 559 18.51 5.83 4.32
CA ILE A 559 18.13 5.79 2.90
C ILE A 559 16.65 5.44 2.79
N TYR A 560 15.88 6.30 2.14
CA TYR A 560 14.49 6.08 1.78
C TYR A 560 14.35 5.85 0.28
N SER A 561 13.46 4.94 -0.10
CA SER A 561 13.00 4.84 -1.49
C SER A 561 11.97 5.93 -1.77
N LEU A 562 12.07 6.56 -2.93
CA LEU A 562 11.06 7.48 -3.47
C LEU A 562 10.18 6.79 -4.53
N GLN A 563 10.43 5.50 -4.79
CA GLN A 563 9.65 4.69 -5.72
C GLN A 563 8.24 4.47 -5.15
N GLY A 564 7.23 5.06 -5.80
CA GLY A 564 5.83 5.01 -5.36
C GLY A 564 5.33 6.27 -4.64
N TYR A 565 6.21 7.25 -4.35
CA TYR A 565 5.86 8.51 -3.67
C TYR A 565 4.65 9.21 -4.30
N ARG A 566 4.74 9.48 -5.61
CA ARG A 566 3.71 10.20 -6.37
C ARG A 566 2.34 9.53 -6.28
N ALA A 567 2.34 8.21 -6.43
CA ALA A 567 1.15 7.39 -6.43
C ALA A 567 0.49 7.36 -5.05
N ALA A 568 1.29 7.16 -3.99
CA ALA A 568 0.79 7.14 -2.62
C ALA A 568 0.26 8.52 -2.19
N VAL A 569 0.95 9.62 -2.53
CA VAL A 569 0.48 10.98 -2.24
C VAL A 569 -0.79 11.32 -3.02
N ASN A 570 -0.90 10.87 -4.27
CA ASN A 570 -2.13 11.03 -5.05
C ASN A 570 -3.29 10.25 -4.43
N ALA A 571 -3.08 8.99 -4.06
CA ALA A 571 -4.09 8.17 -3.40
C ALA A 571 -4.55 8.77 -2.06
N MET A 572 -3.60 9.21 -1.22
CA MET A 572 -3.88 9.95 0.01
C MET A 572 -4.73 11.21 -0.26
N SER A 573 -4.36 12.00 -1.28
CA SER A 573 -5.03 13.25 -1.60
C SER A 573 -6.47 13.03 -2.09
N LEU A 574 -6.67 12.01 -2.93
CA LEU A 574 -8.00 11.64 -3.43
C LEU A 574 -8.90 11.11 -2.32
N GLU A 575 -8.38 10.23 -1.46
CA GLU A 575 -9.13 9.68 -0.31
C GLU A 575 -9.62 10.78 0.64
N CYS A 576 -8.82 11.83 0.84
CA CYS A 576 -9.18 12.96 1.69
C CYS A 576 -10.00 14.05 0.97
N GLY A 577 -10.36 13.85 -0.30
CA GLY A 577 -11.05 14.87 -1.11
C GLY A 577 -10.22 16.13 -1.36
N ARG A 578 -8.90 16.06 -1.21
CA ARG A 578 -7.94 17.18 -1.32
C ARG A 578 -7.25 17.19 -2.68
N ARG A 579 -8.01 17.38 -3.76
CA ARG A 579 -7.46 17.47 -5.12
C ARG A 579 -6.45 18.63 -5.27
N ASP A 580 -6.58 19.67 -4.45
CA ASP A 580 -5.61 20.76 -4.34
C ASP A 580 -4.21 20.26 -3.93
N LEU A 581 -4.12 19.27 -3.03
CA LEU A 581 -2.85 18.66 -2.64
C LEU A 581 -2.27 17.79 -3.74
N ALA A 582 -3.08 17.01 -4.46
CA ALA A 582 -2.62 16.25 -5.62
C ALA A 582 -2.02 17.18 -6.70
N ASN A 583 -2.72 18.29 -6.99
CA ASN A 583 -2.23 19.33 -7.89
C ASN A 583 -0.88 19.90 -7.44
N ALA A 584 -0.77 20.27 -6.16
CA ALA A 584 0.43 20.90 -5.64
C ALA A 584 1.62 19.95 -5.51
N LEU A 585 1.39 18.71 -5.06
CA LEU A 585 2.45 17.79 -4.67
C LEU A 585 2.84 16.81 -5.78
N VAL A 586 1.97 16.54 -6.76
CA VAL A 586 2.18 15.45 -7.73
C VAL A 586 2.11 15.92 -9.18
N TRP A 587 1.23 16.88 -9.50
CA TRP A 587 0.92 17.26 -10.89
C TRP A 587 1.56 18.57 -11.36
N LYS A 588 2.13 19.37 -10.46
CA LYS A 588 3.06 20.46 -10.79
C LYS A 588 4.48 19.92 -10.87
#